data_AF-A0A836ZSM0-F1
#
_entry.id   AF-A0A836ZSM0-F1
#
_cell.length_a   1.000
_cell.length_b   1.000
_cell.length_c   1.000
_cell.angle_alpha   90.00
_cell.angle_beta   90.00
_cell.angle_gamma   90.00
#
_symmetry.space_group_name_H-M   'P 1'
#
loop_
_entity.id
_entity.type
_entity.pdbx_description
1 polymer ?
#
loop_
_entity_poly.entity_id
_entity_poly.type
_entity_poly.pdbx_seq_one_letter_code
_entity_poly.pdbx_strand_id
1 'polypeptide(L)'
;DNNGQFQSMLMLAQLQLQDDQKAEGLATLDKYLEESKSQRPEDLILKGQALYQAERYKEAIPVLKQAIAASPEPKDTWNQLLMASYAEAGQTGEAVAAAEALAAKTPNDKKAQLNLASMYMQADQMEKAAAVMDKLRAAGQLTEEKEYKQLYSIYANTENKEKDVIAVINEGMQKGILKPDYQTYLALAQSYYYSDDVPKAIENWQKAAPLSKDGETYLNLAKVLHSEGRIPEAKQAAQQAIAKGVKKPEDAKKIINLK
;
A
#
# COMPACT_ATOMS: atom_id res chain seq x y z
N ASP A 1 23.00 -32.50 -30.21
CA ASP A 1 23.57 -31.16 -30.02
C ASP A 1 23.12 -30.65 -28.67
N ASN A 2 24.06 -30.44 -27.75
CA ASN A 2 23.76 -30.08 -26.37
C ASN A 2 23.08 -28.71 -26.27
N ASN A 3 23.35 -27.80 -27.23
CA ASN A 3 22.74 -26.48 -27.26
C ASN A 3 21.21 -26.55 -27.50
N GLY A 4 20.77 -27.42 -28.42
CA GLY A 4 19.34 -27.63 -28.67
C GLY A 4 18.61 -28.23 -27.47
N GLN A 5 19.23 -29.22 -26.80
CA GLN A 5 18.67 -29.83 -25.59
C GLN A 5 18.45 -28.79 -24.48
N PHE A 6 19.45 -27.96 -24.21
CA PHE A 6 19.39 -26.93 -23.19
C PHE A 6 18.35 -25.83 -23.49
N GLN A 7 18.21 -25.43 -24.76
CA GLN A 7 17.14 -24.52 -25.17
C GLN A 7 15.75 -25.13 -24.97
N SER A 8 15.57 -26.42 -25.28
CA SER A 8 14.30 -27.12 -25.03
C SER A 8 13.98 -27.21 -23.54
N MET A 9 14.97 -27.44 -22.68
CA MET A 9 14.77 -27.46 -21.22
C MET A 9 14.35 -26.10 -20.67
N LEU A 10 14.98 -25.01 -21.12
CA LEU A 10 14.60 -23.65 -20.74
C LEU A 10 13.17 -23.32 -21.17
N MET A 11 12.81 -23.66 -22.41
CA MET A 11 11.46 -23.45 -22.93
C MET A 11 10.42 -24.25 -22.14
N LEU A 12 10.72 -25.51 -21.82
CA LEU A 12 9.85 -26.37 -21.01
C LEU A 12 9.65 -25.78 -19.61
N ALA A 13 10.73 -25.38 -18.94
CA ALA A 13 10.64 -24.75 -17.63
C ALA A 13 9.76 -23.48 -17.66
N GLN A 14 9.93 -22.63 -18.67
CA GLN A 14 9.12 -21.42 -18.82
C GLN A 14 7.63 -21.72 -19.07
N LEU A 15 7.31 -22.73 -19.89
CA LEU A 15 5.93 -23.15 -20.13
C LEU A 15 5.29 -23.71 -18.86
N GLN A 16 6.01 -24.53 -18.10
CA GLN A 16 5.54 -25.07 -16.81
C GLN A 16 5.27 -23.94 -15.81
N LEU A 17 6.17 -22.96 -15.71
CA LEU A 17 5.98 -21.78 -14.85
C LEU A 17 4.78 -20.93 -15.28
N GLN A 18 4.49 -20.84 -16.59
CA GLN A 18 3.31 -20.13 -17.11
C GLN A 18 2.00 -20.89 -16.85
N ASP A 19 2.03 -22.23 -16.81
CA ASP A 19 0.87 -23.10 -16.55
C ASP A 19 0.63 -23.35 -15.04
N ASP A 20 1.19 -22.50 -14.17
CA ASP A 20 1.12 -22.60 -12.70
C ASP A 20 1.75 -23.88 -12.11
N GLN A 21 2.50 -24.65 -12.92
CA GLN A 21 3.28 -25.83 -12.52
C GLN A 21 4.63 -25.40 -11.96
N LYS A 22 4.58 -24.62 -10.87
CA LYS A 22 5.77 -23.92 -10.32
C LYS A 22 6.86 -24.88 -9.85
N ALA A 23 6.48 -26.01 -9.24
CA ALA A 23 7.42 -26.99 -8.72
C ALA A 23 8.13 -27.73 -9.86
N GLU A 24 7.39 -28.14 -10.87
CA GLU A 24 7.89 -28.83 -12.06
C GLU A 24 8.78 -27.90 -12.89
N GLY A 25 8.35 -26.66 -13.13
CA GLY A 25 9.12 -25.67 -13.84
C GLY A 25 10.46 -25.37 -13.16
N LEU A 26 10.44 -25.24 -11.83
CA LEU A 26 11.66 -25.04 -11.05
C LEU A 26 12.58 -26.28 -11.07
N ALA A 27 12.03 -27.48 -10.99
CA ALA A 27 12.81 -28.72 -11.09
C ALA A 27 13.48 -28.87 -12.48
N THR A 28 12.75 -28.56 -13.55
CA THR A 28 13.30 -28.55 -14.92
C THR A 28 14.42 -27.52 -15.06
N LEU A 29 14.24 -26.34 -14.46
CA LEU A 29 15.23 -25.26 -14.47
C LEU A 29 16.49 -25.61 -13.66
N ASP A 30 16.33 -26.24 -12.50
CA ASP A 30 17.45 -26.74 -11.68
C ASP A 30 18.27 -27.77 -12.45
N LYS A 31 17.60 -28.73 -13.12
CA LYS A 31 18.26 -29.70 -13.98
C LYS A 31 19.01 -29.04 -15.13
N TYR A 32 18.42 -28.02 -15.76
CA TYR A 32 19.09 -27.25 -16.82
C TYR A 32 20.37 -26.57 -16.31
N LEU A 33 20.31 -25.89 -15.16
CA LEU A 33 21.47 -25.21 -14.59
C LEU A 33 22.56 -26.22 -14.16
N GLU A 34 22.16 -27.38 -13.65
CA GLU A 34 23.09 -28.44 -13.27
C GLU A 34 23.79 -29.07 -14.47
N GLU A 35 23.08 -29.40 -15.55
CA GLU A 35 23.66 -30.05 -16.73
C GLU A 35 24.47 -29.07 -17.59
N SER A 36 23.98 -27.84 -17.76
CA SER A 36 24.65 -26.82 -18.56
C SER A 36 25.82 -26.14 -17.82
N LYS A 37 25.85 -26.23 -16.48
CA LYS A 37 26.74 -25.46 -15.60
C LYS A 37 26.67 -23.95 -15.83
N SER A 38 25.56 -23.46 -16.38
CA SER A 38 25.41 -22.04 -16.70
C SER A 38 25.48 -21.18 -15.44
N GLN A 39 26.25 -20.10 -15.53
CA GLN A 39 26.34 -19.02 -14.54
C GLN A 39 25.92 -17.68 -15.15
N ARG A 40 25.24 -17.70 -16.31
CA ARG A 40 24.78 -16.48 -16.97
C ARG A 40 23.77 -15.78 -16.05
N PRO A 41 23.88 -14.46 -15.83
CA PRO A 41 22.94 -13.71 -15.03
C PRO A 41 21.48 -13.97 -15.41
N GLU A 42 21.16 -14.05 -16.69
CA GLU A 42 19.80 -14.28 -17.18
C GLU A 42 19.20 -15.61 -16.72
N ASP A 43 19.99 -16.68 -16.71
CA ASP A 43 19.53 -18.01 -16.28
C ASP A 43 19.31 -18.04 -14.76
N LEU A 44 20.18 -17.37 -14.01
CA LEU A 44 20.04 -17.20 -12.56
C LEU A 44 18.82 -16.33 -12.21
N ILE A 45 18.55 -15.26 -12.98
CA ILE A 45 17.34 -14.46 -12.81
C ILE A 45 16.09 -15.29 -13.08
N LEU A 46 16.08 -16.14 -14.11
CA LEU A 46 14.95 -17.02 -14.38
C LEU A 46 14.68 -17.95 -13.18
N LYS A 47 15.73 -18.47 -12.53
CA LYS A 47 15.59 -19.27 -11.31
C LYS A 47 15.10 -18.45 -10.14
N GLY A 48 15.63 -17.24 -9.94
CA GLY A 48 15.15 -16.33 -8.92
C GLY A 48 13.67 -15.95 -9.09
N GLN A 49 13.22 -15.74 -10.33
CA GLN A 49 11.82 -15.49 -10.68
C GLN A 49 10.92 -16.69 -10.36
N ALA A 50 11.34 -17.89 -10.75
CA ALA A 50 10.62 -19.12 -10.45
C ALA A 50 10.48 -19.34 -8.94
N LEU A 51 11.56 -19.14 -8.18
CA LEU A 51 11.55 -19.22 -6.72
C LEU A 51 10.63 -18.17 -6.08
N TYR A 52 10.65 -16.93 -6.58
CA TYR A 52 9.75 -15.88 -6.11
C TYR A 52 8.28 -16.21 -6.37
N GLN A 53 7.94 -16.69 -7.56
CA GLN A 53 6.57 -17.10 -7.91
C GLN A 53 6.10 -18.29 -7.06
N ALA A 54 7.02 -19.19 -6.69
CA ALA A 54 6.78 -20.31 -5.79
C ALA A 54 6.78 -19.91 -4.29
N GLU A 55 6.82 -18.61 -3.98
CA GLU A 55 6.86 -18.07 -2.61
C GLU A 55 8.09 -18.53 -1.79
N ARG A 56 9.11 -19.04 -2.48
CA ARG A 56 10.40 -19.48 -1.90
C ARG A 56 11.40 -18.32 -1.85
N TYR A 57 10.97 -17.20 -1.25
CA TYR A 57 11.68 -15.93 -1.27
C TYR A 57 13.10 -16.01 -0.70
N LYS A 58 13.27 -16.73 0.42
CA LYS A 58 14.57 -16.93 1.07
C LYS A 58 15.59 -17.64 0.18
N GLU A 59 15.12 -18.52 -0.71
CA GLU A 59 15.95 -19.23 -1.68
C GLU A 59 16.19 -18.40 -2.94
N ALA A 60 15.24 -17.55 -3.34
CA ALA A 60 15.39 -16.63 -4.46
C ALA A 60 16.52 -15.62 -4.21
N ILE A 61 16.60 -15.06 -3.00
CA ILE A 61 17.56 -14.01 -2.62
C ILE A 61 19.01 -14.34 -2.99
N PRO A 62 19.64 -15.46 -2.54
CA PRO A 62 21.03 -15.74 -2.89
C PRO A 62 21.26 -15.91 -4.40
N VAL A 63 20.31 -16.50 -5.11
CA VAL A 63 20.40 -16.69 -6.58
C VAL A 63 20.33 -15.34 -7.30
N LEU A 64 19.42 -14.46 -6.88
CA LEU A 64 19.27 -13.12 -7.44
C LEU A 64 20.48 -12.25 -7.16
N LYS A 65 21.04 -12.30 -5.94
CA LYS A 65 22.29 -11.61 -5.60
C LYS A 65 23.45 -12.06 -6.48
N GLN A 66 23.56 -13.37 -6.71
CA GLN A 66 24.58 -13.94 -7.59
C GLN A 66 24.42 -13.41 -9.03
N ALA A 67 23.20 -13.42 -9.55
CA ALA A 67 22.92 -12.92 -10.90
C ALA A 67 23.29 -11.44 -11.07
N ILE A 68 22.92 -10.60 -10.09
CA ILE A 68 23.22 -9.16 -10.09
C ILE A 68 24.72 -8.91 -10.00
N ALA A 69 25.44 -9.65 -9.14
CA ALA A 69 26.88 -9.50 -8.97
C ALA A 69 27.69 -9.98 -10.19
N ALA A 70 27.18 -10.97 -10.92
CA ALA A 70 27.83 -11.49 -12.13
C ALA A 70 27.60 -10.62 -13.37
N SER A 71 26.70 -9.64 -13.31
CA SER A 71 26.42 -8.73 -14.43
C SER A 71 27.22 -7.43 -14.32
N PRO A 72 27.99 -7.05 -15.34
CA PRO A 72 28.61 -5.73 -15.41
C PRO A 72 27.60 -4.57 -15.40
N GLU A 73 26.40 -4.82 -15.95
CA GLU A 73 25.31 -3.85 -16.03
C GLU A 73 23.99 -4.54 -15.64
N PRO A 74 23.71 -4.71 -14.33
CA PRO A 74 22.51 -5.37 -13.88
C PRO A 74 21.28 -4.52 -14.18
N LYS A 75 20.23 -5.14 -14.76
CA LYS A 75 18.97 -4.46 -15.05
C LYS A 75 18.28 -4.05 -13.76
N ASP A 76 17.66 -2.87 -13.75
CA ASP A 76 16.90 -2.39 -12.58
C ASP A 76 15.76 -3.33 -12.19
N THR A 77 15.16 -4.03 -13.17
CA THR A 77 14.12 -5.05 -12.91
C THR A 77 14.63 -6.23 -12.09
N TRP A 78 15.93 -6.54 -12.14
CA TRP A 78 16.54 -7.60 -11.31
C TRP A 78 16.68 -7.13 -9.86
N ASN A 79 17.10 -5.87 -9.67
CA ASN A 79 17.16 -5.25 -8.34
C ASN A 79 15.75 -5.11 -7.73
N GLN A 80 14.75 -4.78 -8.54
CA GLN A 80 13.34 -4.74 -8.09
C GLN A 80 12.85 -6.12 -7.64
N LEU A 81 13.21 -7.20 -8.34
CA LEU A 81 12.86 -8.56 -7.94
C LEU A 81 13.57 -8.98 -6.65
N LEU A 82 14.84 -8.61 -6.48
CA LEU A 82 15.57 -8.87 -5.23
C LEU A 82 14.96 -8.10 -4.06
N MET A 83 14.65 -6.80 -4.26
CA MET A 83 13.95 -5.97 -3.28
C MET A 83 12.60 -6.57 -2.88
N ALA A 84 11.79 -7.02 -3.84
CA ALA A 84 10.52 -7.70 -3.57
C ALA A 84 10.74 -9.01 -2.81
N SER A 85 11.76 -9.79 -3.18
CA SER A 85 12.10 -11.03 -2.47
C SER A 85 12.50 -10.76 -1.01
N TYR A 86 13.22 -9.67 -0.74
CA TYR A 86 13.52 -9.26 0.63
C TYR A 86 12.25 -8.89 1.41
N ALA A 87 11.37 -8.09 0.81
CA ALA A 87 10.12 -7.67 1.44
C ALA A 87 9.25 -8.88 1.83
N GLU A 88 9.00 -9.79 0.89
CA GLU A 88 8.18 -10.99 1.12
C GLU A 88 8.84 -12.01 2.07
N ALA A 89 10.18 -12.00 2.15
CA ALA A 89 10.91 -12.81 3.12
C ALA A 89 10.91 -12.21 4.55
N GLY A 90 10.32 -11.02 4.75
CA GLY A 90 10.37 -10.28 6.02
C GLY A 90 11.74 -9.65 6.31
N GLN A 91 12.62 -9.56 5.31
CA GLN A 91 13.93 -8.90 5.40
C GLN A 91 13.78 -7.41 5.08
N THR A 92 13.04 -6.73 5.96
CA THR A 92 12.56 -5.37 5.72
C THR A 92 13.69 -4.35 5.60
N GLY A 93 14.78 -4.51 6.35
CA GLY A 93 15.94 -3.61 6.29
C GLY A 93 16.65 -3.68 4.94
N GLU A 94 16.85 -4.88 4.41
CA GLU A 94 17.45 -5.13 3.10
C GLU A 94 16.55 -4.66 1.96
N ALA A 95 15.23 -4.83 2.09
CA ALA A 95 14.26 -4.30 1.14
C ALA A 95 14.31 -2.76 1.07
N VAL A 96 14.35 -2.09 2.21
CA VAL A 96 14.51 -0.62 2.28
C VAL A 96 15.83 -0.18 1.65
N ALA A 97 16.96 -0.81 2.01
CA ALA A 97 18.26 -0.45 1.45
C ALA A 97 18.32 -0.62 -0.08
N ALA A 98 17.71 -1.70 -0.60
CA ALA A 98 17.61 -1.91 -2.04
C ALA A 98 16.72 -0.85 -2.73
N ALA A 99 15.61 -0.47 -2.10
CA ALA A 99 14.73 0.58 -2.60
C ALA A 99 15.38 1.97 -2.59
N GLU A 100 16.10 2.30 -1.51
CA GLU A 100 16.87 3.55 -1.39
C GLU A 100 17.92 3.65 -2.51
N ALA A 101 18.67 2.56 -2.73
CA ALA A 101 19.68 2.50 -3.79
C ALA A 101 19.07 2.65 -5.20
N LEU A 102 17.93 2.01 -5.46
CA LEU A 102 17.22 2.13 -6.74
C LEU A 102 16.69 3.56 -6.95
N ALA A 103 16.00 4.10 -5.95
CA ALA A 103 15.45 5.45 -5.98
C ALA A 103 16.52 6.54 -6.11
N ALA A 104 17.71 6.34 -5.55
CA ALA A 104 18.84 7.26 -5.69
C ALA A 104 19.40 7.32 -7.12
N LYS A 105 19.38 6.20 -7.86
CA LYS A 105 19.78 6.17 -9.28
C LYS A 105 18.73 6.81 -10.19
N THR A 106 17.46 6.71 -9.81
CA THR A 106 16.33 7.20 -10.60
C THR A 106 15.49 8.22 -9.80
N PRO A 107 16.04 9.39 -9.43
CA PRO A 107 15.39 10.33 -8.52
C PRO A 107 14.09 10.95 -9.06
N ASN A 108 13.87 10.89 -10.38
CA ASN A 108 12.69 11.41 -11.07
C ASN A 108 11.71 10.32 -11.52
N ASP A 109 12.07 9.04 -11.35
CA ASP A 109 11.18 7.92 -11.67
C ASP A 109 10.13 7.77 -10.56
N LYS A 110 8.91 8.19 -10.88
CA LYS A 110 7.75 8.11 -9.98
C LYS A 110 7.54 6.69 -9.44
N LYS A 111 7.68 5.65 -10.27
CA LYS A 111 7.46 4.26 -9.85
C LYS A 111 8.52 3.82 -8.84
N ALA A 112 9.78 4.18 -9.06
CA ALA A 112 10.86 3.89 -8.12
C ALA A 112 10.64 4.60 -6.77
N GLN A 113 10.24 5.87 -6.78
CA GLN A 113 9.94 6.62 -5.57
C GLN A 113 8.71 6.06 -4.81
N LEU A 114 7.64 5.69 -5.52
CA LEU A 114 6.46 5.05 -4.89
C LEU A 114 6.81 3.70 -4.26
N ASN A 115 7.68 2.91 -4.91
CA ASN A 115 8.19 1.67 -4.33
C ASN A 115 8.99 1.94 -3.06
N LEU A 116 9.85 2.96 -3.04
CA LEU A 116 10.59 3.37 -1.84
C LEU A 116 9.64 3.78 -0.70
N ALA A 117 8.65 4.63 -0.98
CA ALA A 117 7.64 5.00 0.01
C ALA A 117 6.93 3.76 0.58
N SER A 118 6.58 2.79 -0.28
CA SER A 118 5.94 1.54 0.13
C SER A 118 6.84 0.67 1.01
N MET A 119 8.15 0.60 0.71
CA MET A 119 9.12 -0.11 1.55
C MET A 119 9.31 0.56 2.91
N TYR A 120 9.33 1.90 2.97
CA TYR A 120 9.33 2.61 4.24
C TYR A 120 8.08 2.35 5.06
N MET A 121 6.89 2.28 4.44
CA MET A 121 5.65 1.93 5.14
C MET A 121 5.71 0.51 5.73
N GLN A 122 6.21 -0.47 4.96
CA GLN A 122 6.37 -1.85 5.47
C GLN A 122 7.40 -1.93 6.61
N ALA A 123 8.37 -1.01 6.64
CA ALA A 123 9.35 -0.85 7.69
C ALA A 123 8.88 -0.02 8.89
N ASP A 124 7.62 0.40 8.91
CA ASP A 124 7.04 1.30 9.92
C ASP A 124 7.77 2.66 10.01
N GLN A 125 8.43 3.08 8.92
CA GLN A 125 9.15 4.35 8.80
C GLN A 125 8.23 5.41 8.14
N MET A 126 7.11 5.72 8.79
CA MET A 126 6.03 6.54 8.22
C MET A 126 6.50 7.95 7.81
N GLU A 127 7.37 8.59 8.60
CA GLU A 127 7.89 9.93 8.29
C GLU A 127 8.73 9.94 7.02
N LYS A 128 9.55 8.91 6.80
CA LYS A 128 10.32 8.78 5.56
C LYS A 128 9.42 8.49 4.37
N ALA A 129 8.40 7.65 4.54
CA ALA A 129 7.41 7.39 3.50
C ALA A 129 6.68 8.70 3.10
N ALA A 130 6.24 9.48 4.09
CA ALA A 130 5.59 10.78 3.87
C ALA A 130 6.52 11.74 3.11
N ALA A 131 7.79 11.84 3.50
CA ALA A 131 8.75 12.72 2.83
C ALA A 131 8.94 12.39 1.33
N VAL A 132 8.99 11.11 0.97
CA VAL A 132 9.09 10.68 -0.44
C VAL A 132 7.81 11.05 -1.21
N MET A 133 6.64 10.75 -0.63
CA MET A 133 5.35 11.07 -1.24
C MET A 133 5.13 12.57 -1.38
N ASP A 134 5.57 13.37 -0.41
CA ASP A 134 5.51 14.83 -0.47
C ASP A 134 6.40 15.41 -1.57
N LYS A 135 7.58 14.84 -1.79
CA LYS A 135 8.44 15.23 -2.91
C LYS A 135 7.73 14.99 -4.25
N LEU A 136 7.09 13.82 -4.40
CA LEU A 136 6.29 13.51 -5.59
C LEU A 136 5.10 14.47 -5.74
N ARG A 137 4.43 14.82 -4.64
CA ARG A 137 3.30 15.75 -4.60
C ARG A 137 3.73 17.15 -5.04
N ALA A 138 4.80 17.67 -4.46
CA ALA A 138 5.36 18.98 -4.78
C ALA A 138 5.85 19.08 -6.23
N ALA A 139 6.33 17.97 -6.80
CA ALA A 139 6.71 17.87 -8.20
C ALA A 139 5.51 17.69 -9.17
N GLY A 140 4.27 17.66 -8.66
CA GLY A 140 3.07 17.44 -9.46
C GLY A 140 2.93 16.01 -10.01
N GLN A 141 3.70 15.07 -9.47
CA GLN A 141 3.75 13.68 -9.95
C GLN A 141 2.69 12.79 -9.30
N LEU A 142 2.05 13.20 -8.20
CA LEU A 142 0.88 12.51 -7.67
C LEU A 142 -0.36 12.86 -8.51
N THR A 143 -0.82 11.90 -9.30
CA THR A 143 -1.85 12.07 -10.33
C THR A 143 -3.00 11.09 -10.21
N GLU A 144 -2.89 10.08 -9.34
CA GLU A 144 -3.90 9.03 -9.18
C GLU A 144 -4.58 9.07 -7.80
N GLU A 145 -5.84 8.66 -7.75
CA GLU A 145 -6.64 8.58 -6.51
C GLU A 145 -5.92 7.77 -5.43
N LYS A 146 -5.36 6.61 -5.81
CA LYS A 146 -4.65 5.69 -4.90
C LYS A 146 -3.44 6.33 -4.21
N GLU A 147 -2.79 7.30 -4.87
CA GLU A 147 -1.58 7.94 -4.38
C GLU A 147 -1.91 8.99 -3.30
N TYR A 148 -2.96 9.78 -3.51
CA TYR A 148 -3.49 10.66 -2.46
C TYR A 148 -4.02 9.83 -1.29
N LYS A 149 -4.73 8.72 -1.56
CA LYS A 149 -5.18 7.79 -0.52
C LYS A 149 -4.03 7.22 0.29
N GLN A 150 -2.95 6.80 -0.36
CA GLN A 150 -1.74 6.33 0.32
C GLN A 150 -1.11 7.44 1.17
N LEU A 151 -0.94 8.65 0.63
CA LEU A 151 -0.31 9.75 1.36
C LEU A 151 -1.09 10.18 2.60
N TYR A 152 -2.40 10.43 2.49
CA TYR A 152 -3.16 10.80 3.68
C TYR A 152 -3.28 9.64 4.67
N SER A 153 -3.21 8.38 4.20
CA SER A 153 -3.16 7.22 5.11
C SER A 153 -1.83 7.17 5.87
N ILE A 154 -0.71 7.49 5.24
CA ILE A 154 0.59 7.62 5.93
C ILE A 154 0.45 8.68 7.04
N TYR A 155 -0.09 9.85 6.72
CA TYR A 155 -0.32 10.90 7.73
C TYR A 155 -1.29 10.49 8.83
N ALA A 156 -2.39 9.82 8.50
CA ALA A 156 -3.35 9.36 9.50
C ALA A 156 -2.77 8.31 10.47
N ASN A 157 -1.70 7.62 10.09
CA ASN A 157 -0.97 6.67 10.93
C ASN A 157 0.29 7.28 11.57
N THR A 158 0.53 8.59 11.41
CA THR A 158 1.66 9.31 12.00
C THR A 158 1.14 10.25 13.08
N GLU A 159 1.77 10.30 14.24
CA GLU A 159 1.31 11.15 15.34
C GLU A 159 1.35 12.65 14.98
N ASN A 160 0.31 13.39 15.37
CA ASN A 160 0.19 14.85 15.20
C ASN A 160 0.21 15.33 13.74
N LYS A 161 -0.38 14.54 12.82
CA LYS A 161 -0.43 14.81 11.38
C LYS A 161 -1.84 15.07 10.84
N GLU A 162 -2.80 15.37 11.71
CA GLU A 162 -4.19 15.61 11.36
C GLU A 162 -4.34 16.74 10.33
N LYS A 163 -3.55 17.82 10.50
CA LYS A 163 -3.53 18.96 9.56
C LYS A 163 -3.00 18.56 8.18
N ASP A 164 -2.03 17.65 8.12
CA ASP A 164 -1.47 17.15 6.87
C ASP A 164 -2.48 16.22 6.15
N VAL A 165 -3.21 15.38 6.89
CA VAL A 165 -4.35 14.60 6.35
C VAL A 165 -5.37 15.53 5.70
N ILE A 166 -5.81 16.56 6.43
CA ILE A 166 -6.78 17.55 5.94
C ILE A 166 -6.28 18.24 4.68
N ALA A 167 -5.02 18.69 4.68
CA ALA A 167 -4.43 19.39 3.54
C ALA A 167 -4.38 18.52 2.29
N VAL A 168 -3.87 17.28 2.41
CA VAL A 168 -3.75 16.34 1.28
C VAL A 168 -5.11 15.96 0.72
N ILE A 169 -6.10 15.68 1.57
CA ILE A 169 -7.45 15.34 1.12
C ILE A 169 -8.09 16.53 0.38
N ASN A 170 -8.05 17.73 0.97
CA ASN A 170 -8.64 18.92 0.35
C ASN A 170 -7.97 19.25 -0.99
N GLU A 171 -6.64 19.16 -1.07
CA GLU A 171 -5.88 19.34 -2.31
C GLU A 171 -6.31 18.33 -3.39
N GLY A 172 -6.37 17.04 -3.02
CA GLY A 172 -6.76 15.96 -3.93
C GLY A 172 -8.19 16.14 -4.46
N MET A 173 -9.12 16.56 -3.61
CA MET A 173 -10.50 16.86 -3.99
C MET A 173 -10.60 18.10 -4.87
N GLN A 174 -9.86 19.18 -4.55
CA GLN A 174 -9.83 20.40 -5.35
C GLN A 174 -9.28 20.16 -6.76
N LYS A 175 -8.29 19.29 -6.90
CA LYS A 175 -7.76 18.86 -8.20
C LYS A 175 -8.65 17.85 -8.93
N GLY A 176 -9.74 17.38 -8.32
CA GLY A 176 -10.61 16.34 -8.88
C GLY A 176 -9.97 14.95 -8.96
N ILE A 177 -8.83 14.72 -8.29
CA ILE A 177 -8.12 13.43 -8.27
C ILE A 177 -8.74 12.52 -7.20
N LEU A 178 -9.06 13.07 -6.03
CA LEU A 178 -9.67 12.33 -4.93
C LEU A 178 -11.18 12.51 -4.95
N LYS A 179 -11.91 11.41 -4.90
CA LYS A 179 -13.38 11.43 -4.92
C LYS A 179 -13.94 11.80 -3.55
N PRO A 180 -15.04 12.59 -3.52
CA PRO A 180 -15.84 12.83 -2.32
C PRO A 180 -16.64 11.57 -1.94
N ASP A 181 -15.95 10.50 -1.53
CA ASP A 181 -16.55 9.24 -1.12
C ASP A 181 -16.64 9.11 0.42
N TYR A 182 -17.20 8.00 0.87
CA TYR A 182 -17.32 7.69 2.31
C TYR A 182 -15.99 7.77 3.05
N GLN A 183 -14.92 7.18 2.50
CA GLN A 183 -13.62 7.09 3.16
C GLN A 183 -12.97 8.46 3.28
N THR A 184 -13.04 9.25 2.20
CA THR A 184 -12.51 10.62 2.17
C THR A 184 -13.19 11.51 3.23
N TYR A 185 -14.52 11.48 3.30
CA TYR A 185 -15.24 12.27 4.30
C TYR A 185 -15.03 11.76 5.73
N LEU A 186 -14.92 10.44 5.93
CA LEU A 186 -14.64 9.89 7.25
C LEU A 186 -13.26 10.31 7.76
N ALA A 187 -12.23 10.24 6.91
CA ALA A 187 -10.88 10.66 7.25
C ALA A 187 -10.81 12.16 7.58
N LEU A 188 -11.51 13.02 6.82
CA LEU A 188 -11.64 14.44 7.15
C LEU A 188 -12.34 14.66 8.49
N ALA A 189 -13.46 13.96 8.74
CA ALA A 189 -14.22 14.12 9.96
C ALA A 189 -13.37 13.78 11.20
N GLN A 190 -12.65 12.66 11.15
CA GLN A 190 -11.73 12.25 12.21
C GLN A 190 -10.58 13.24 12.39
N SER A 191 -9.95 13.67 11.30
CA SER A 191 -8.82 14.59 11.37
C SER A 191 -9.21 15.95 11.92
N TYR A 192 -10.35 16.51 11.48
CA TYR A 192 -10.86 17.75 12.04
C TYR A 192 -11.24 17.62 13.52
N TYR A 193 -11.78 16.46 13.93
CA TYR A 193 -12.10 16.21 15.34
C TYR A 193 -10.83 16.19 16.20
N TYR A 194 -9.80 15.46 15.79
CA TYR A 194 -8.53 15.39 16.53
C TYR A 194 -7.70 16.68 16.43
N SER A 195 -7.99 17.56 15.48
CA SER A 195 -7.39 18.90 15.39
C SER A 195 -8.27 20.01 16.00
N ASP A 196 -9.26 19.66 16.82
CA ASP A 196 -10.19 20.56 17.53
C ASP A 196 -11.08 21.46 16.64
N ASP A 197 -11.21 21.19 15.34
CA ASP A 197 -12.17 21.86 14.44
C ASP A 197 -13.48 21.07 14.39
N VAL A 198 -14.14 20.97 15.54
CA VAL A 198 -15.37 20.19 15.74
C VAL A 198 -16.49 20.56 14.77
N PRO A 199 -16.73 21.84 14.42
CA PRO A 199 -17.74 22.20 13.41
C PRO A 199 -17.51 21.52 12.06
N LYS A 200 -16.26 21.50 11.55
CA LYS A 200 -15.95 20.81 10.29
C LYS A 200 -15.94 19.30 10.45
N ALA A 201 -15.61 18.77 11.62
CA ALA A 201 -15.74 17.35 11.90
C ALA A 201 -17.20 16.90 11.71
N ILE A 202 -18.15 17.64 12.31
CA ILE A 202 -19.59 17.39 12.19
C ILE A 202 -20.03 17.47 10.72
N GLU A 203 -19.62 18.51 9.97
CA GLU A 203 -19.97 18.66 8.55
C GLU A 203 -19.52 17.43 7.73
N ASN A 204 -18.29 16.97 7.94
CA ASN A 204 -17.76 15.83 7.21
C ASN A 204 -18.40 14.50 7.64
N TRP A 205 -18.73 14.32 8.92
CA TRP A 205 -19.53 13.17 9.34
C TRP A 205 -20.95 13.18 8.76
N GLN A 206 -21.59 14.35 8.62
CA GLN A 206 -22.89 14.48 7.96
C GLN A 206 -22.82 14.06 6.48
N LYS A 207 -21.70 14.31 5.80
CA LYS A 207 -21.45 13.85 4.42
C LYS A 207 -21.10 12.35 4.36
N ALA A 208 -20.34 11.85 5.33
CA ALA A 208 -19.92 10.44 5.37
C ALA A 208 -21.07 9.49 5.75
N ALA A 209 -21.88 9.83 6.75
CA ALA A 209 -22.86 8.90 7.34
C ALA A 209 -23.91 8.35 6.34
N PRO A 210 -24.47 9.14 5.40
CA PRO A 210 -25.35 8.63 4.35
C PRO A 210 -24.66 7.61 3.42
N LEU A 211 -23.36 7.76 3.18
CA LEU A 211 -22.57 6.90 2.27
C LEU A 211 -22.08 5.61 2.94
N SER A 212 -22.12 5.52 4.28
CA SER A 212 -21.73 4.31 5.00
C SER A 212 -22.65 3.13 4.68
N LYS A 213 -22.19 1.90 4.90
CA LYS A 213 -23.01 0.69 4.77
C LYS A 213 -23.85 0.40 6.02
N ASP A 214 -23.44 0.93 7.16
CA ASP A 214 -24.08 0.74 8.46
C ASP A 214 -24.31 2.08 9.18
N GLY A 215 -24.87 2.00 10.38
CA GLY A 215 -25.18 3.14 11.23
C GLY A 215 -24.04 3.62 12.13
N GLU A 216 -22.85 3.01 12.10
CA GLU A 216 -21.76 3.37 13.04
C GLU A 216 -21.30 4.81 12.83
N THR A 217 -21.29 5.28 11.58
CA THR A 217 -20.90 6.67 11.28
C THR A 217 -21.95 7.66 11.79
N TYR A 218 -23.24 7.31 11.71
CA TYR A 218 -24.30 8.11 12.34
C TYR A 218 -24.19 8.11 13.87
N LEU A 219 -23.79 6.98 14.48
CA LEU A 219 -23.58 6.90 15.92
C LEU A 219 -22.40 7.79 16.37
N ASN A 220 -21.31 7.82 15.61
CA ASN A 220 -20.18 8.72 15.88
C ASN A 220 -20.60 10.19 15.77
N LEU A 221 -21.33 10.55 14.70
CA LEU A 221 -21.91 11.88 14.54
C LEU A 221 -22.81 12.25 15.74
N ALA A 222 -23.68 11.34 16.17
CA ALA A 222 -24.56 11.56 17.32
C ALA A 222 -23.79 11.82 18.62
N LYS A 223 -22.71 11.05 18.86
CA LYS A 223 -21.85 11.22 20.03
C LYS A 223 -21.18 12.59 20.06
N VAL A 224 -20.67 13.06 18.93
CA VAL A 224 -20.04 14.40 18.84
C VAL A 224 -21.08 15.52 18.95
N LEU A 225 -22.23 15.39 18.30
CA LEU A 225 -23.31 16.37 18.44
C LEU A 225 -23.78 16.47 19.90
N HIS A 226 -23.82 15.35 20.63
CA HIS A 226 -24.13 15.36 22.05
C HIS A 226 -23.06 16.06 22.89
N SER A 227 -21.77 15.81 22.65
CA SER A 227 -20.69 16.49 23.39
C SER A 227 -20.71 18.01 23.16
N GLU A 228 -21.13 18.46 21.98
CA GLU A 228 -21.30 19.87 21.65
C GLU A 228 -22.64 20.47 22.15
N GLY A 229 -23.46 19.70 22.87
CA GLY A 229 -24.76 20.16 23.39
C GLY A 229 -25.85 20.33 22.32
N ARG A 230 -25.62 19.86 21.09
CA ARG A 230 -26.59 19.90 19.97
C ARG A 230 -27.60 18.75 20.09
N ILE A 231 -28.33 18.72 21.21
CA ILE A 231 -29.18 17.59 21.62
C ILE A 231 -30.21 17.17 20.55
N PRO A 232 -30.96 18.08 19.90
CA PRO A 232 -31.94 17.67 18.89
C PRO A 232 -31.30 16.91 17.71
N GLU A 233 -30.15 17.40 17.25
CA GLU A 233 -29.42 16.80 16.12
C GLU A 233 -28.76 15.49 16.52
N ALA A 234 -28.22 15.41 17.75
CA ALA A 234 -27.67 14.19 18.30
C ALA A 234 -28.72 13.06 18.33
N LYS A 235 -29.95 13.37 18.79
CA LYS A 235 -31.07 12.42 18.80
C LYS A 235 -31.43 11.95 17.39
N GLN A 236 -31.50 12.88 16.43
CA GLN A 236 -31.80 12.54 15.03
C GLN A 236 -30.72 11.62 14.44
N ALA A 237 -29.44 11.95 14.64
CA ALA A 237 -28.34 11.11 14.17
C ALA A 237 -28.36 9.72 14.83
N ALA A 238 -28.65 9.63 16.13
CA ALA A 238 -28.77 8.35 16.83
C ALA A 238 -29.94 7.48 16.31
N GLN A 239 -31.07 8.10 15.96
CA GLN A 239 -32.19 7.38 15.32
C GLN A 239 -31.79 6.82 13.96
N GLN A 240 -31.09 7.61 13.13
CA GLN A 240 -30.55 7.16 11.84
C GLN A 240 -29.54 6.03 12.03
N ALA A 241 -28.71 6.09 13.07
CA ALA A 241 -27.78 5.03 13.42
C ALA A 241 -28.50 3.70 13.66
N ILE A 242 -29.57 3.68 14.48
CA ILE A 242 -30.37 2.47 14.72
C ILE A 242 -31.02 1.99 13.42
N ALA A 243 -31.64 2.89 12.66
CA ALA A 243 -32.34 2.54 11.42
C ALA A 243 -31.42 1.87 10.38
N LYS A 244 -30.16 2.30 10.33
CA LYS A 244 -29.14 1.77 9.40
C LYS A 244 -28.34 0.58 9.98
N GLY A 245 -28.63 0.20 11.23
CA GLY A 245 -27.99 -0.91 11.94
C GLY A 245 -26.68 -0.52 12.61
N VAL A 246 -26.60 -0.73 13.93
CA VAL A 246 -25.39 -0.52 14.75
C VAL A 246 -25.11 -1.75 15.59
N LYS A 247 -23.83 -2.00 15.87
CA LYS A 247 -23.37 -3.12 16.69
C LYS A 247 -23.84 -3.02 18.14
N LYS A 248 -23.95 -1.78 18.66
CA LYS A 248 -24.38 -1.49 20.04
C LYS A 248 -25.55 -0.50 20.05
N PRO A 249 -26.79 -0.94 19.76
CA PRO A 249 -27.96 -0.06 19.73
C PRO A 249 -28.21 0.72 21.03
N GLU A 250 -27.77 0.18 22.17
CA GLU A 250 -27.90 0.82 23.48
C GLU A 250 -27.14 2.16 23.57
N ASP A 251 -26.02 2.31 22.86
CA ASP A 251 -25.29 3.59 22.81
C ASP A 251 -26.14 4.67 22.12
N ALA A 252 -26.81 4.31 21.02
CA ALA A 252 -27.72 5.22 20.32
C ALA A 252 -28.97 5.53 21.17
N LYS A 253 -29.57 4.53 21.81
CA LYS A 253 -30.75 4.72 22.68
C LYS A 253 -30.48 5.66 23.84
N LYS A 254 -29.29 5.59 24.45
CA LYS A 254 -28.89 6.54 25.51
C LYS A 254 -28.96 7.99 25.02
N ILE A 255 -28.46 8.27 23.82
CA ILE A 255 -28.50 9.61 23.20
C ILE A 255 -29.95 10.03 22.89
N ILE A 256 -30.76 9.11 22.37
CA ILE A 256 -32.18 9.36 22.06
C ILE A 256 -32.95 9.78 23.32
N ASN A 257 -32.66 9.16 24.45
CA ASN A 257 -33.36 9.35 25.72
C ASN A 257 -32.79 10.50 26.60
N LEU A 258 -31.84 11.29 26.10
CA LEU A 258 -31.35 12.48 26.81
C LEU A 258 -32.52 13.43 27.08
N LYS A 259 -32.53 14.07 28.26
CA LYS A 259 -33.55 15.07 28.61
C LYS A 259 -33.31 16.38 27.88
#